data_AF-A0A7S0HFC9-F1
#
_entry.id   AF-A0A7S0HFC9-F1
#
_cell.length_a   1.000
_cell.length_b   1.000
_cell.length_c   1.000
_cell.angle_alpha   90.00
_cell.angle_beta   90.00
_cell.angle_gamma   90.00
#
_symmetry.space_group_name_H-M   'P 1'
#
loop_
_entity.id
_entity.type
_entity.pdbx_description
1 polymer ?
#
loop_
_entity_poly.entity_id
_entity_poly.type
_entity_poly.pdbx_seq_one_letter_code
_entity_poly.pdbx_strand_id
1 'polypeptide(L)'
;TVQHFVRCIKPNETKAAFHFAPQTVRVQLISCSVQAAAEVSRAGWPYRASFFDMLDQFEDLMSPAERKLVFSGSDLARQQLVKKLMSDAGFAPESYALGR
;
A
#
# COMPACT_ATOMS: atom_id res chain seq x y z
N THR A 1 15.96 -1.22 -2.87
CA THR A 1 15.11 -2.32 -3.38
C THR A 1 13.78 -2.26 -2.64
N VAL A 2 12.67 -2.62 -3.29
CA VAL A 2 11.36 -2.73 -2.63
C VAL A 2 11.28 -4.09 -1.91
N GLN A 3 10.76 -4.11 -0.68
CA GLN A 3 10.65 -5.34 0.10
C GLN A 3 9.41 -6.14 -0.34
N HIS A 4 9.61 -7.42 -0.65
CA HIS A 4 8.54 -8.36 -0.94
C HIS A 4 8.65 -9.55 0.03
N PHE A 5 7.53 -9.96 0.60
CA PHE A 5 7.49 -11.02 1.62
C PHE A 5 6.70 -12.21 1.12
N VAL A 6 7.30 -13.40 1.19
CA VAL A 6 6.63 -14.69 0.97
C VAL A 6 6.64 -15.47 2.29
N ARG A 7 5.51 -16.05 2.66
CA ARG A 7 5.35 -16.87 3.88
C ARG A 7 4.79 -18.23 3.49
N CYS A 8 5.66 -19.25 3.51
CA CYS A 8 5.24 -20.63 3.27
C CYS A 8 4.56 -21.19 4.52
N ILE A 9 3.47 -21.94 4.33
CA ILE A 9 2.72 -22.59 5.42
C ILE A 9 2.68 -24.10 5.16
N LYS A 10 3.11 -24.88 6.16
CA LYS A 10 3.01 -26.34 6.16
C LYS A 10 1.61 -26.75 6.62
N PRO A 11 0.80 -27.42 5.78
CA PRO A 11 -0.59 -27.73 6.12
C PRO A 11 -0.75 -28.89 7.12
N ASN A 12 0.21 -29.82 7.16
CA ASN A 12 0.23 -30.94 8.11
C ASN A 12 1.64 -31.55 8.23
N GLU A 13 1.89 -32.32 9.30
CA GLU A 13 3.19 -32.96 9.57
C GLU A 13 3.43 -34.25 8.77
N THR A 14 2.36 -34.93 8.35
CA THR A 14 2.42 -36.26 7.70
C THR A 14 2.75 -36.20 6.21
N LYS A 15 2.91 -34.99 5.64
CA LYS A 15 3.12 -34.75 4.20
C LYS A 15 1.96 -35.26 3.35
N ALA A 16 0.78 -35.42 3.93
CA ALA A 16 -0.40 -35.87 3.22
C ALA A 16 -0.97 -34.72 2.38
N ALA A 17 -1.29 -34.98 1.11
CA ALA A 17 -2.02 -34.01 0.29
C ALA A 17 -3.44 -33.82 0.85
N PHE A 18 -3.99 -32.61 0.71
CA PHE A 18 -5.35 -32.26 1.13
C PHE A 18 -5.69 -32.51 2.61
N HIS A 19 -4.67 -32.66 3.46
CA HIS A 19 -4.84 -32.77 4.90
C HIS A 19 -4.45 -31.46 5.59
N PHE A 20 -5.34 -30.89 6.40
CA PHE A 20 -5.13 -29.61 7.06
C PHE A 20 -5.18 -29.79 8.58
N ALA A 21 -4.12 -29.39 9.27
CA ALA A 21 -3.97 -29.44 10.72
C ALA A 21 -4.13 -28.01 11.31
N PRO A 22 -5.33 -27.64 11.81
CA PRO A 22 -5.65 -26.24 12.13
C PRO A 22 -4.76 -25.62 13.20
N GLN A 23 -4.42 -26.38 14.25
CA GLN A 23 -3.62 -25.86 15.36
C GLN A 23 -2.18 -25.56 14.92
N THR A 24 -1.56 -26.48 14.16
CA THR A 24 -0.21 -26.28 13.62
C THR A 24 -0.15 -25.14 12.62
N VAL A 25 -1.19 -24.98 11.78
CA VAL A 25 -1.28 -23.85 10.85
C VAL A 25 -1.49 -22.54 11.60
N ARG A 26 -2.36 -22.49 12.61
CA ARG A 26 -2.58 -21.29 13.43
C ARG A 26 -1.30 -20.82 14.10
N VAL A 27 -0.51 -21.73 14.68
CA VAL A 27 0.80 -21.38 15.27
C VAL A 27 1.71 -20.75 14.22
N GLN A 28 1.81 -21.32 13.01
CA GLN A 28 2.59 -20.72 11.92
C GLN A 28 2.08 -19.33 11.51
N LEU A 29 0.77 -19.12 11.42
CA LEU A 29 0.20 -17.80 11.07
C LEU A 29 0.58 -16.72 12.09
N ILE A 30 0.67 -17.08 13.36
CA ILE A 30 1.11 -16.19 14.43
C ILE A 30 2.63 -15.99 14.36
N SER A 31 3.41 -17.07 14.34
CA SER A 31 4.88 -17.03 14.34
C SER A 31 5.49 -16.39 13.09
N CYS A 32 4.82 -16.48 11.95
CA CYS A 32 5.22 -15.86 10.69
C CYS A 32 4.57 -14.48 10.46
N SER A 33 3.89 -13.95 11.47
CA SER A 33 3.25 -12.62 11.48
C SER A 33 2.17 -12.41 10.40
N VAL A 34 1.57 -13.48 9.87
CA VAL A 34 0.50 -13.38 8.86
C VAL A 34 -0.74 -12.72 9.48
N GLN A 35 -1.09 -13.10 10.72
CA GLN A 35 -2.22 -12.50 11.42
C GLN A 35 -1.98 -11.00 11.70
N ALA A 36 -0.82 -10.64 12.23
CA ALA A 36 -0.46 -9.25 12.51
C ALA A 36 -0.42 -8.40 11.22
N ALA A 37 0.09 -8.95 10.11
CA ALA A 37 0.07 -8.27 8.81
C ALA A 37 -1.37 -7.97 8.35
N ALA A 38 -2.29 -8.93 8.49
CA ALA A 38 -3.70 -8.73 8.14
C ALA A 38 -4.36 -7.63 9.00
N GLU A 39 -4.04 -7.58 10.30
CA GLU A 39 -4.53 -6.54 11.21
C GLU A 39 -4.03 -5.15 10.80
N VAL A 40 -2.73 -5.00 10.51
CA VAL A 40 -2.13 -3.74 10.04
C VAL A 40 -2.70 -3.32 8.69
N SER A 41 -2.87 -4.26 7.74
CA SER A 41 -3.44 -3.97 6.42
C SER A 41 -4.87 -3.47 6.49
N ARG A 42 -5.67 -3.95 7.46
CA ARG A 42 -7.06 -3.50 7.65
C ARG A 42 -7.15 -2.14 8.34
N ALA A 43 -6.23 -1.86 9.26
CA ALA A 43 -6.25 -0.62 10.05
C ALA A 43 -5.54 0.56 9.36
N GLY A 44 -4.62 0.28 8.43
CA GLY A 44 -3.72 1.28 7.85
C GLY A 44 -3.91 1.54 6.36
N TRP A 45 -3.11 2.48 5.85
CA TRP A 45 -3.00 2.81 4.43
C TRP A 45 -1.92 1.93 3.77
N PRO A 46 -2.30 1.01 2.86
CA PRO A 46 -1.37 0.06 2.25
C PRO A 46 -0.46 0.71 1.20
N TYR A 47 -0.93 1.75 0.51
CA TYR A 47 -0.13 2.54 -0.42
C TYR A 47 0.39 3.78 0.30
N ARG A 48 1.70 4.01 0.19
CA ARG A 48 2.40 5.17 0.73
C ARG A 48 3.47 5.57 -0.26
N ALA A 49 3.49 6.84 -0.61
CA ALA A 49 4.45 7.44 -1.52
C ALA A 49 4.71 8.88 -1.08
N SER A 50 5.87 9.43 -1.43
CA SER A 50 6.07 10.87 -1.29
C SER A 50 5.15 11.60 -2.27
N PHE A 51 4.88 12.90 -2.04
CA PHE A 51 4.09 13.68 -2.99
C PHE A 51 4.72 13.68 -4.38
N PHE A 52 6.06 13.69 -4.45
CA PHE A 52 6.77 13.61 -5.73
C PHE A 52 6.56 12.26 -6.41
N ASP A 53 6.85 11.14 -5.74
CA ASP A 53 6.78 9.80 -6.36
C ASP A 53 5.36 9.47 -6.84
N MET A 54 4.35 9.90 -6.08
CA MET A 54 2.95 9.70 -6.45
C MET A 54 2.59 10.52 -7.70
N LEU A 55 2.99 11.78 -7.76
CA LEU A 55 2.73 12.63 -8.92
C LEU A 55 3.51 12.19 -10.16
N ASP A 56 4.76 11.77 -10.00
CA ASP A 56 5.60 11.21 -11.07
C ASP A 56 4.97 9.92 -11.63
N GLN A 57 4.52 9.02 -10.74
CA GLN A 57 3.85 7.77 -11.14
C GLN A 57 2.54 7.99 -11.91
N PHE A 58 1.81 9.06 -11.61
CA PHE A 58 0.50 9.35 -12.20
C PHE A 58 0.52 10.60 -13.11
N GLU A 59 1.67 10.94 -13.69
CA GLU A 59 1.80 12.15 -14.51
C GLU A 59 0.88 12.19 -15.73
N ASP A 60 0.52 11.01 -16.25
CA ASP A 60 -0.37 10.87 -17.38
C ASP A 60 -1.78 11.39 -17.13
N LEU A 61 -2.20 11.48 -15.87
CA LEU A 61 -3.50 12.02 -15.47
C LEU A 61 -3.49 13.56 -15.33
N MET A 62 -2.35 14.21 -15.52
CA MET A 62 -2.16 15.64 -15.28
C MET A 62 -1.97 16.44 -16.57
N SER A 63 -2.34 17.72 -16.52
CA SER A 63 -2.09 18.67 -17.60
C SER A 63 -0.60 18.99 -17.75
N PRO A 64 -0.13 19.46 -18.93
CA PRO A 64 1.27 19.81 -19.15
C PRO A 64 1.82 20.88 -18.18
N ALA A 65 0.97 21.77 -17.68
CA ALA A 65 1.36 22.78 -16.70
C ALA A 65 1.61 22.16 -15.31
N GLU A 66 0.78 21.20 -14.91
CA GLU A 66 0.90 20.50 -13.63
C GLU A 66 2.11 19.58 -13.59
N ARG A 67 2.42 18.90 -14.69
CA ARG A 67 3.64 18.09 -14.81
C ARG A 67 4.91 18.89 -14.53
N LYS A 68 4.97 20.14 -14.98
CA LYS A 68 6.09 21.05 -14.64
C LYS A 68 6.19 21.32 -13.15
N LEU A 69 5.06 21.45 -12.45
CA LEU A 69 5.00 21.70 -11.01
C LEU A 69 5.46 20.48 -10.19
N VAL A 70 5.36 19.26 -10.72
CA VAL A 70 5.90 18.06 -10.04
C VAL A 70 7.39 18.21 -9.76
N PHE A 71 8.17 18.60 -10.77
CA PHE A 71 9.63 18.69 -10.67
C PHE A 71 10.10 20.04 -10.09
N SER A 72 9.40 21.14 -10.38
CA SER A 72 9.84 22.50 -10.01
C SER A 72 9.11 23.13 -8.82
N GLY A 73 8.02 22.52 -8.35
CA GLY A 73 7.18 23.06 -7.27
C GLY A 73 7.78 22.83 -5.89
N SER A 74 7.31 23.61 -4.91
CA SER A 74 7.55 23.34 -3.49
C SER A 74 6.72 22.14 -3.00
N ASP A 75 7.06 21.58 -1.85
CA ASP A 75 6.31 20.46 -1.27
C ASP A 75 4.85 20.81 -0.98
N LEU A 76 4.58 22.05 -0.57
CA LEU A 76 3.21 22.56 -0.40
C LEU A 76 2.45 22.58 -1.73
N ALA A 77 3.09 22.99 -2.82
CA ALA A 77 2.48 22.98 -4.15
C ALA A 77 2.18 21.55 -4.62
N ARG A 78 3.10 20.60 -4.39
CA ARG A 78 2.89 19.19 -4.68
C ARG A 78 1.75 18.60 -3.85
N GLN A 79 1.67 18.91 -2.56
CA GLN A 79 0.59 18.47 -1.69
C GLN A 79 -0.78 18.96 -2.20
N GLN A 80 -0.88 20.23 -2.61
CA GLN A 80 -2.09 20.78 -3.21
C GLN A 80 -2.45 20.08 -4.53
N LEU A 81 -1.46 19.78 -5.36
CA LEU A 81 -1.66 19.06 -6.62
C LEU A 81 -2.14 17.63 -6.39
N VAL A 82 -1.58 16.90 -5.41
CA VAL A 82 -2.07 15.57 -5.01
C VAL A 82 -3.52 15.65 -4.56
N LYS A 83 -3.87 16.65 -3.73
CA LYS A 83 -5.26 16.84 -3.27
C LYS A 83 -6.21 17.07 -4.46
N LYS A 84 -5.80 17.88 -5.43
CA LYS A 84 -6.57 18.10 -6.66
C LYS A 84 -6.73 16.80 -7.46
N LEU A 85 -5.63 16.09 -7.70
CA LEU A 85 -5.62 14.82 -8.45
C LEU A 85 -6.56 13.77 -7.83
N MET A 86 -6.57 13.65 -6.50
CA MET A 86 -7.49 12.74 -5.79
C MET A 86 -8.95 13.15 -5.96
N SER A 87 -9.26 14.45 -5.91
CA SER A 87 -10.60 14.97 -6.16
C SER A 87 -11.05 14.72 -7.60
N ASP A 88 -10.18 14.97 -8.58
CA ASP A 88 -10.48 14.80 -10.01
C ASP A 88 -10.69 13.31 -10.36
N ALA A 89 -9.96 12.42 -9.68
CA ALA A 89 -10.13 10.97 -9.78
C ALA A 89 -11.37 10.43 -9.02
N GLY A 90 -12.11 11.28 -8.31
CA GLY A 90 -13.35 10.90 -7.61
C GLY A 90 -13.15 10.20 -6.27
N PHE A 91 -11.98 10.32 -5.64
CA PHE A 91 -11.74 9.77 -4.31
C PHE A 91 -12.40 10.63 -3.23
N ALA A 92 -13.12 9.98 -2.32
CA ALA A 92 -13.71 10.65 -1.16
C ALA A 92 -12.61 11.10 -0.18
N PRO A 93 -12.73 12.24 0.52
CA PRO A 93 -11.70 12.74 1.44
C PRO A 93 -11.29 11.76 2.55
N GLU A 94 -12.19 10.86 2.94
CA GLU A 94 -11.96 9.81 3.94
C GLU A 94 -11.21 8.59 3.39
N SER A 95 -11.06 8.47 2.07
CA SER A 95 -10.41 7.33 1.40
C SER A 95 -8.90 7.48 1.23
N TYR A 96 -8.34 8.61 1.67
CA TYR A 96 -6.90 8.87 1.67
C TYR A 96 -6.51 9.83 2.80
N ALA A 97 -5.20 9.89 3.10
CA ALA A 97 -4.65 10.84 4.06
C ALA A 97 -3.39 11.49 3.48
N LEU A 98 -3.26 12.81 3.69
CA LEU A 98 -2.05 13.55 3.31
C LEU A 98 -1.10 13.63 4.50
N GLY A 99 0.15 13.22 4.29
CA GLY A 99 1.22 13.34 5.27
C GLY A 99 1.68 14.77 5.49
N ARG A 100 2.74 14.91 6.31
CA ARG A 100 3.48 16.17 6.48
C ARG A 100 4.47 16.36 5.33
#